data_AF-A0A838HM50-F1
#
_entry.id   AF-A0A838HM50-F1
#
_cell.length_a   1.000
_cell.length_b   1.000
_cell.length_c   1.000
_cell.angle_alpha   90.00
_cell.angle_beta   90.00
_cell.angle_gamma   90.00
#
_symmetry.space_group_name_H-M   'P 1'
#
loop_
_entity.id
_entity.type
_entity.pdbx_description
1 polymer ?
#
loop_
_entity_poly.entity_id
_entity_poly.type
_entity_poly.pdbx_seq_one_letter_code
_entity_poly.pdbx_strand_id
1 'polypeptide(L)' 'MEIERRLLVEMLFERNELDKAERAERDLPERFEPLAHHETLTALGIDPALLMTQADNLES' A
#
# COMPACT_ATOMS: atom_id res chain seq x y z
N MET A 1 1.38 -1.70 -13.15
CA MET A 1 1.72 -2.79 -12.20
C MET A 1 0.73 -2.69 -11.06
N GLU A 2 0.17 -3.82 -10.63
CA GLU A 2 -0.77 -3.87 -9.51
C GLU A 2 -0.11 -4.52 -8.31
N ILE A 3 -0.43 -4.03 -7.11
CA ILE A 3 0.06 -4.58 -5.85
C ILE A 3 -1.13 -5.16 -5.09
N GLU A 4 -0.90 -6.28 -4.41
CA GLU A 4 -1.88 -6.85 -3.49
C GLU A 4 -1.97 -6.01 -2.23
N ARG A 5 -3.19 -5.59 -1.88
CA ARG A 5 -3.47 -4.84 -0.64
C ARG A 5 -2.93 -5.51 0.60
N ARG A 6 -2.95 -6.84 0.62
CA ARG A 6 -2.40 -7.63 1.71
C ARG A 6 -0.94 -7.28 2.01
N LEU A 7 -0.10 -7.10 0.98
CA LEU A 7 1.32 -6.74 1.15
C LEU A 7 1.48 -5.36 1.81
N LEU A 8 0.67 -4.39 1.38
CA LEU A 8 0.66 -3.06 1.99
C LEU A 8 0.23 -3.12 3.46
N VAL A 9 -0.83 -3.87 3.75
CA VAL A 9 -1.35 -4.05 5.12
C VAL A 9 -0.31 -4.73 6.01
N GLU A 10 0.32 -5.81 5.54
CA GLU A 10 1.38 -6.53 6.27
C GLU A 10 2.57 -5.60 6.58
N MET A 11 3.04 -4.82 5.60
CA MET A 11 4.11 -3.83 5.81
C MET A 11 3.74 -2.79 6.89
N LEU A 12 2.50 -2.29 6.87
CA LEU A 12 2.02 -1.32 7.87
C LEU A 12 1.91 -1.95 9.26
N PHE A 13 1.49 -3.22 9.35
CA PHE A 13 1.47 -3.98 10.59
C PHE A 13 2.88 -4.16 11.18
N GLU A 14 3.87 -4.54 10.36
CA GLU A 14 5.27 -4.70 10.79
C GLU A 14 5.87 -3.40 11.32
N ARG A 15 5.41 -2.26 10.79
CA ARG A 15 5.80 -0.91 11.23
C ARG A 15 5.00 -0.41 12.43
N ASN A 16 4.10 -1.24 12.98
CA ASN A 16 3.18 -0.90 14.07
C ASN A 16 2.26 0.29 13.73
N GLU A 17 1.93 0.48 12.45
CA GLU A 17 1.04 1.52 11.93
C GLU A 17 -0.39 0.98 11.78
N LEU A 18 -0.96 0.44 12.88
CA LEU A 18 -2.22 -0.30 12.89
C LEU A 18 -3.40 0.49 12.30
N ASP A 19 -3.53 1.77 12.66
CA ASP A 19 -4.60 2.63 12.14
C ASP A 19 -4.53 2.79 10.61
N LYS A 20 -3.31 2.84 10.05
CA LYS A 20 -3.12 2.92 8.61
C LYS A 20 -3.39 1.59 7.94
N ALA A 21 -3.03 0.48 8.57
CA ALA A 21 -3.31 -0.86 8.07
C ALA A 21 -4.82 -1.09 7.95
N GLU A 22 -5.60 -0.72 8.98
CA GLU A 22 -7.07 -0.82 8.96
C GLU A 22 -7.69 0.08 7.88
N ARG A 23 -7.20 1.33 7.75
CA ARG A 23 -7.67 2.23 6.69
C ARG A 23 -7.34 1.70 5.30
N ALA A 24 -6.13 1.17 5.08
CA ALA A 24 -5.74 0.55 3.82
C ALA A 24 -6.64 -0.65 3.49
N GLU A 25 -6.94 -1.50 4.48
CA GLU A 25 -7.82 -2.65 4.31
C GLU A 25 -9.28 -2.28 4.00
N ARG A 26 -9.77 -1.16 4.51
CA ARG A 26 -11.12 -0.67 4.21
C ARG A 26 -11.20 0.07 2.87
N ASP A 27 -10.22 0.91 2.58
CA ASP A 27 -10.34 1.96 1.56
C ASP A 27 -9.68 1.60 0.22
N LEU A 28 -8.84 0.54 0.17
CA LEU A 28 -8.23 0.04 -1.07
C LEU A 28 -8.85 -1.28 -1.53
N PRO A 29 -8.96 -1.52 -2.85
CA PRO A 29 -9.40 -2.81 -3.39
C PRO A 29 -8.31 -3.88 -3.19
N GLU A 30 -8.68 -5.15 -3.35
CA GLU A 30 -7.78 -6.31 -3.12
C GLU A 30 -6.47 -6.23 -3.92
N ARG A 31 -6.56 -5.75 -5.16
CA ARG A 31 -5.44 -5.38 -6.02
C ARG A 31 -5.64 -3.97 -6.53
N PHE A 32 -4.57 -3.18 -6.55
CA PHE A 32 -4.65 -1.80 -7.02
C PHE A 32 -3.35 -1.35 -7.68
N GLU A 33 -3.46 -0.39 -8.60
CA GLU A 33 -2.32 0.34 -9.13
C GLU A 33 -2.02 1.56 -8.23
N PRO A 34 -0.82 1.67 -7.62
CA PRO A 34 -0.53 2.74 -6.67
C PRO A 34 -0.74 4.16 -7.21
N LEU A 35 -0.37 4.40 -8.46
CA LEU A 35 -0.55 5.72 -9.09
C LEU A 35 -2.02 6.07 -9.33
N ALA A 36 -2.87 5.08 -9.62
CA ALA A 36 -4.30 5.29 -9.77
C ALA A 36 -5.00 5.60 -8.43
N HIS A 37 -4.42 5.18 -7.31
CA HIS A 37 -4.92 5.40 -5.95
C HIS A 37 -4.05 6.36 -5.14
N HIS A 38 -3.37 7.30 -5.81
CA HIS A 38 -2.38 8.18 -5.18
C HIS A 38 -2.96 9.01 -4.03
N GLU A 39 -4.22 9.46 -4.12
CA GLU A 39 -4.88 10.23 -3.06
C GLU A 39 -5.04 9.42 -1.77
N THR A 40 -5.55 8.19 -1.88
CA THR A 40 -5.72 7.28 -0.74
C THR A 40 -4.38 6.96 -0.09
N LEU A 41 -3.35 6.65 -0.88
CA LEU A 41 -2.01 6.35 -0.36
C LEU A 41 -1.37 7.58 0.30
N THR A 42 -1.49 8.76 -0.31
CA THR A 42 -1.00 10.00 0.28
C THR A 42 -1.71 10.29 1.61
N ALA A 43 -3.01 10.04 1.71
CA ALA A 43 -3.78 10.19 2.94
C ALA A 43 -3.40 9.16 4.05
N LEU A 44 -2.71 8.08 3.68
CA LEU A 44 -2.06 7.13 4.59
C LEU A 44 -0.59 7.52 4.88
N GLY A 45 -0.07 8.57 4.24
CA GLY A 45 1.33 8.98 4.34
C GLY A 45 2.29 8.05 3.60
N ILE A 46 1.81 7.40 2.54
CA ILE A 46 2.56 6.45 1.71
C ILE A 46 2.81 7.11 0.36
N ASP A 47 4.07 7.13 -0.08
CA ASP A 47 4.43 7.59 -1.42
C ASP A 47 4.13 6.48 -2.44
N PRO A 48 3.22 6.70 -3.40
CA PRO A 48 2.85 5.70 -4.40
C PRO A 48 4.04 5.25 -5.26
N ALA A 49 4.96 6.16 -5.60
CA ALA A 49 6.11 5.83 -6.44
C ALA A 49 7.11 4.95 -5.67
N LEU A 50 7.33 5.26 -4.38
CA LEU A 50 8.16 4.43 -3.51
C LEU A 50 7.56 3.03 -3.33
N LEU A 51 6.24 2.95 -3.12
CA LEU A 51 5.54 1.68 -2.97
C LEU A 51 5.69 0.79 -4.21
N MET A 52 5.64 1.38 -5.42
CA MET A 52 5.92 0.64 -6.66
C MET A 52 7.33 0.06 -6.68
N THR A 53 8.36 0.85 -6.38
CA THR A 53 9.74 0.35 -6.33
C THR A 53 9.93 -0.74 -5.28
N GLN A 54 9.26 -0.65 -4.14
CA GLN A 54 9.33 -1.67 -3.09
C GLN A 54 8.64 -2.98 -3.51
N ALA A 55 7.52 -2.90 -4.21
CA ALA A 55 6.84 -4.09 -4.75
C ALA A 55 7.67 -4.77 -5.85
N ASP A 56 8.28 -4.00 -6.77
CA ASP A 56 9.17 -4.54 -7.80
C ASP A 56 10.35 -5.35 -7.18
N ASN A 57 10.88 -4.89 -6.04
CA ASN A 57 11.97 -5.57 -5.34
C ASN A 57 11.53 -6.84 -4.60
N LEU A 58 10.24 -6.99 -4.29
CA LEU A 58 9.68 -8.17 -3.62
C LEU A 58 9.30 -9.28 -4.61
N GLU A 59 9.06 -8.93 -5.88
CA GLU A 59 8.71 -9.87 -6.95
C GLU A 59 9.94 -10.41 -7.72
N SER A 60 11.14 -9.85 -7.50
CA SER A 60 12.42 -10.29 -8.10
C SER A 60 13.16 -11.34 -7.25
#